data_AF-A0AAE2ME62-F1
#
_entry.id   AF-A0AAE2ME62-F1
#
_cell.length_a   1.000
_cell.length_b   1.000
_cell.length_c   1.000
_cell.angle_alpha   90.00
_cell.angle_beta   90.00
_cell.angle_gamma   90.00
#
_symmetry.space_group_name_H-M   'P 1'
#
loop_
_entity.id
_entity.type
_entity.pdbx_description
1 polymer ?
#
loop_
_entity_poly.entity_id
_entity_poly.type
_entity_poly.pdbx_seq_one_letter_code
_entity_poly.pdbx_strand_id
1 'polypeptide(L)'
;MKLSKRLTAIDTLISQHHDIIWDCCCDHGYLGMALLKRAAANHVIFVDIVATLMDDLEAQLSSINKLQKTCDKNPQWQVLCQDVGKIEIAQSKSQVVVIAGVGGELLLSLVQQIIANNAVDHLNNVRFILCPVHHTYKLRVGLKQLGLGLISEQIVYDNKRFYEVIEVSFNTNNEISRTGNKMWDFASTEHTMYQRQLINHYNKMLNKDKPYYQKVITDYQELTDS
;
A
#
# COMPACT_ATOMS: atom_id res chain seq x y z
N MET A 1 -2.43 -18.60 -9.18
CA MET A 1 -1.04 -18.21 -8.86
C MET A 1 -0.94 -18.11 -7.34
N LYS A 2 0.18 -18.51 -6.74
CA LYS A 2 0.42 -18.32 -5.31
C LYS A 2 1.00 -16.91 -5.12
N LEU A 3 0.36 -16.10 -4.28
CA LEU A 3 0.86 -14.77 -3.96
C LEU A 3 2.17 -14.87 -3.16
N SER A 4 3.04 -13.87 -3.30
CA SER A 4 4.21 -13.72 -2.43
C SER A 4 3.77 -13.45 -0.99
N LYS A 5 4.67 -13.56 0.00
CA LYS A 5 4.31 -13.24 1.40
C LYS A 5 3.84 -11.79 1.53
N ARG A 6 4.52 -10.86 0.85
CA ARG A 6 4.14 -9.44 0.78
C ARG A 6 2.73 -9.24 0.22
N LEU A 7 2.43 -9.82 -0.94
CA LEU A 7 1.09 -9.68 -1.54
C LEU A 7 0.01 -10.41 -0.72
N THR A 8 0.35 -11.53 -0.09
CA THR A 8 -0.58 -12.25 0.82
C THR A 8 -0.93 -11.40 2.04
N ALA A 9 0.05 -10.69 2.62
CA ALA A 9 -0.19 -9.79 3.75
C ALA A 9 -1.14 -8.63 3.38
N ILE A 10 -0.99 -8.07 2.18
CA ILE A 10 -1.90 -7.04 1.63
C ILE A 10 -3.30 -7.63 1.38
N ASP A 11 -3.38 -8.77 0.68
CA ASP A 11 -4.65 -9.45 0.38
C ASP A 11 -5.46 -9.78 1.64
N THR A 12 -4.78 -10.19 2.72
CA THR A 12 -5.40 -10.53 4.02
C THR A 12 -6.07 -9.33 4.69
N LEU A 13 -5.59 -8.11 4.47
CA LEU A 13 -6.22 -6.89 4.99
C LEU A 13 -7.55 -6.56 4.28
N ILE A 14 -7.76 -7.12 3.09
CA ILE A 14 -8.99 -6.97 2.29
C ILE A 14 -9.91 -8.15 2.57
N SER A 15 -10.30 -8.32 3.82
CA SER A 15 -11.15 -9.44 4.28
C SER A 15 -12.63 -9.22 3.99
N GLN A 16 -13.06 -7.95 3.92
CA GLN A 16 -14.44 -7.57 3.62
C GLN A 16 -14.65 -7.36 2.12
N HIS A 17 -15.90 -7.52 1.67
CA HIS A 17 -16.31 -7.20 0.31
C HIS A 17 -16.37 -5.68 0.12
N HIS A 18 -15.84 -5.18 -1.00
CA HIS A 18 -15.85 -3.76 -1.34
C HIS A 18 -16.54 -3.47 -2.68
N ASP A 19 -16.92 -2.22 -2.92
CA ASP A 19 -17.47 -1.84 -4.22
C ASP A 19 -16.37 -1.75 -5.27
N ILE A 20 -15.25 -1.11 -4.93
CA ILE A 20 -14.12 -0.93 -5.83
C ILE A 20 -12.81 -1.19 -5.08
N ILE A 21 -11.91 -1.96 -5.70
CA ILE A 21 -10.52 -2.05 -5.26
C ILE A 21 -9.63 -1.57 -6.39
N TRP A 22 -8.72 -0.64 -6.07
CA TRP A 22 -7.69 -0.15 -6.97
C TRP A 22 -6.37 -0.87 -6.65
N ASP A 23 -5.84 -1.63 -7.62
CA ASP A 23 -4.49 -2.20 -7.58
C ASP A 23 -3.55 -1.25 -8.34
N CYS A 24 -2.95 -0.31 -7.62
CA CYS A 24 -2.12 0.75 -8.21
C CYS A 24 -0.63 0.39 -8.18
N CYS A 25 0.08 0.86 -9.21
CA CYS A 25 1.47 0.50 -9.49
C CYS A 25 1.63 -1.02 -9.64
N CYS A 26 0.65 -1.66 -10.29
CA CYS A 26 0.52 -3.11 -10.31
C CYS A 26 1.48 -3.74 -11.32
N ASP A 27 2.60 -4.27 -10.81
CA ASP A 27 3.51 -5.11 -11.59
C ASP A 27 2.84 -6.47 -11.89
N HIS A 28 2.39 -6.64 -13.12
CA HIS A 28 1.63 -7.81 -13.63
C HIS A 28 0.29 -8.13 -12.94
N GLY A 29 -0.26 -7.22 -12.12
CA GLY A 29 -1.62 -7.33 -11.57
C GLY A 29 -1.88 -8.53 -10.65
N TYR A 30 -0.85 -9.18 -10.10
CA TYR A 30 -1.03 -10.44 -9.35
C TYR A 30 -1.97 -10.29 -8.15
N LEU A 31 -1.94 -9.16 -7.45
CA LEU A 31 -2.83 -8.89 -6.33
C LEU A 31 -4.28 -8.73 -6.81
N GLY A 32 -4.54 -7.81 -7.75
CA GLY A 32 -5.89 -7.60 -8.28
C GLY A 32 -6.47 -8.84 -8.93
N MET A 33 -5.66 -9.68 -9.59
CA MET A 33 -6.10 -10.97 -10.12
C MET A 33 -6.53 -11.95 -9.02
N ALA A 34 -5.82 -11.98 -7.89
CA ALA A 34 -6.21 -12.80 -6.73
C ALA A 34 -7.52 -12.29 -6.10
N LEU A 35 -7.67 -10.97 -5.98
CA LEU A 35 -8.88 -10.31 -5.48
C LEU A 35 -10.10 -10.57 -6.37
N LEU A 36 -9.93 -10.49 -7.69
CA LEU A 36 -10.95 -10.86 -8.67
C LEU A 36 -11.35 -12.32 -8.53
N LYS A 37 -10.36 -13.23 -8.44
CA LYS A 37 -10.63 -14.67 -8.36
C LYS A 37 -11.49 -15.03 -7.14
N ARG A 38 -11.29 -14.36 -6.00
CA ARG A 38 -12.07 -14.60 -4.78
C ARG A 38 -13.27 -13.66 -4.60
N ALA A 39 -13.60 -12.88 -5.63
CA ALA A 39 -14.69 -11.91 -5.63
C ALA A 39 -14.64 -10.93 -4.43
N ALA A 40 -13.45 -10.38 -4.13
CA ALA A 40 -13.27 -9.45 -3.02
C ALA A 40 -13.95 -8.09 -3.22
N ALA A 41 -14.32 -7.75 -4.46
CA ALA A 41 -15.05 -6.53 -4.78
C ALA A 41 -15.95 -6.67 -6.00
N ASN A 42 -16.90 -5.73 -6.16
CA ASN A 42 -17.73 -5.64 -7.36
C ASN A 42 -16.91 -5.25 -8.59
N HIS A 43 -15.88 -4.42 -8.41
CA HIS A 43 -14.99 -3.96 -9.47
C HIS A 43 -13.54 -3.91 -8.98
N VAL A 44 -12.61 -4.52 -9.72
CA VAL A 44 -11.16 -4.36 -9.48
C VAL A 44 -10.53 -3.58 -10.63
N ILE A 45 -9.88 -2.46 -10.32
CA ILE A 45 -9.28 -1.56 -11.31
C ILE A 45 -7.76 -1.63 -11.15
N PHE A 46 -7.08 -2.00 -12.23
CA PHE A 46 -5.62 -2.06 -12.32
C PHE A 46 -5.10 -0.75 -12.89
N VAL A 47 -4.09 -0.16 -12.25
CA VAL A 47 -3.55 1.14 -12.67
C VAL A 47 -2.03 1.11 -12.65
N ASP A 48 -1.42 1.38 -13.80
CA ASP A 48 0.02 1.63 -13.92
C ASP A 48 0.28 2.64 -15.06
N ILE A 49 1.44 3.28 -15.06
CA ILE A 49 1.85 4.21 -16.11
C ILE A 49 2.55 3.51 -17.28
N VAL A 50 3.00 2.27 -17.08
CA VAL A 50 3.77 1.51 -18.09
C VAL A 50 2.83 0.79 -19.04
N ALA A 51 2.66 1.35 -20.23
CA ALA A 51 1.75 0.83 -21.26
C ALA A 51 1.93 -0.66 -21.57
N THR A 52 3.17 -1.13 -21.74
CA THR A 52 3.43 -2.54 -22.07
C THR A 52 2.95 -3.50 -20.98
N LEU A 53 3.07 -3.14 -19.70
CA LEU A 53 2.57 -3.96 -18.60
C LEU A 53 1.03 -4.00 -18.61
N MET A 54 0.39 -2.89 -18.97
CA MET A 54 -1.07 -2.77 -19.00
C MET A 54 -1.67 -3.50 -20.20
N ASP A 55 -1.05 -3.43 -21.37
CA ASP A 55 -1.46 -4.18 -22.56
C ASP A 55 -1.37 -5.70 -22.31
N ASP A 56 -0.26 -6.16 -21.73
CA ASP A 56 -0.06 -7.58 -21.38
C ASP A 56 -1.10 -8.06 -20.34
N LEU A 57 -1.36 -7.24 -19.33
CA LEU A 57 -2.33 -7.55 -18.28
C LEU A 57 -3.76 -7.61 -18.82
N GLU A 58 -4.16 -6.66 -19.67
CA GLU A 58 -5.49 -6.64 -20.30
C GLU A 58 -5.70 -7.86 -21.20
N ALA A 59 -4.68 -8.25 -21.98
CA ALA A 59 -4.72 -9.47 -22.79
C ALA A 59 -4.88 -10.74 -21.94
N GLN A 60 -4.18 -10.80 -20.80
CA GLN A 60 -4.27 -11.91 -19.86
C GLN A 60 -5.66 -11.98 -19.20
N LEU A 61 -6.19 -10.87 -18.68
CA LEU A 61 -7.52 -10.79 -18.06
C LEU A 61 -8.63 -11.13 -19.06
N SER A 62 -8.54 -10.64 -20.29
CA SER A 62 -9.48 -10.95 -21.37
C SER A 62 -9.52 -12.43 -21.71
N SER A 63 -8.36 -13.09 -21.68
CA SER A 63 -8.25 -14.54 -21.92
C SER A 63 -8.90 -15.34 -20.79
N ILE A 64 -8.72 -14.92 -19.54
CA ILE A 64 -9.34 -15.54 -18.36
C ILE A 64 -10.87 -15.39 -18.39
N ASN A 65 -11.37 -14.19 -18.69
CA ASN A 65 -12.82 -13.93 -18.76
C ASN A 65 -13.52 -14.80 -19.80
N LYS A 66 -12.91 -15.00 -20.98
CA LYS A 66 -13.47 -15.87 -22.03
C LYS A 66 -13.68 -17.30 -21.54
N LEU A 67 -12.82 -17.79 -20.66
CA LEU A 67 -12.90 -19.13 -20.07
C LEU A 67 -13.92 -19.24 -18.93
N GLN A 68 -14.33 -18.13 -18.32
CA GLN A 68 -15.18 -18.08 -17.11
C GLN A 68 -16.63 -17.64 -17.37
N LYS A 69 -17.07 -17.55 -18.64
CA LYS A 69 -18.41 -17.10 -19.07
C LYS A 69 -19.60 -17.95 -18.57
N THR A 70 -19.38 -18.94 -17.72
CA THR A 70 -20.40 -19.89 -17.24
C THR A 70 -21.04 -19.51 -15.91
N CYS A 71 -20.71 -18.35 -15.33
CA CYS A 71 -21.16 -17.96 -13.98
C CYS A 71 -21.68 -16.51 -13.98
N ASP A 72 -22.94 -16.29 -13.59
CA ASP A 72 -23.63 -14.98 -13.64
C ASP A 72 -23.16 -13.93 -12.60
N LYS A 73 -22.12 -14.21 -11.81
CA LYS A 73 -21.67 -13.37 -10.68
C LYS A 73 -20.17 -13.10 -10.66
N ASN A 74 -19.56 -12.92 -11.82
CA ASN A 74 -18.14 -12.57 -11.86
C ASN A 74 -17.94 -11.07 -11.58
N PRO A 75 -16.97 -10.70 -10.72
CA PRO A 75 -16.63 -9.29 -10.49
C PRO A 75 -16.13 -8.64 -11.78
N GLN A 76 -16.42 -7.35 -11.94
CA GLN A 76 -15.95 -6.56 -13.07
C GLN A 76 -14.46 -6.22 -12.89
N TRP A 77 -13.78 -5.96 -13.99
CA TRP A 77 -12.42 -5.44 -13.97
C TRP A 77 -12.18 -4.41 -15.06
N GLN A 78 -11.20 -3.56 -14.83
CA GLN A 78 -10.74 -2.54 -15.77
C GLN A 78 -9.22 -2.36 -15.65
N VAL A 79 -8.54 -2.15 -16.78
CA VAL A 79 -7.13 -1.76 -16.82
C VAL A 79 -7.04 -0.30 -17.25
N LEU A 80 -6.23 0.49 -16.54
CA LEU A 80 -6.00 1.90 -16.82
C LEU A 80 -4.50 2.17 -16.92
N CYS A 81 -4.03 2.46 -18.13
CA CYS A 81 -2.67 2.97 -18.34
C CYS A 81 -2.61 4.48 -18.06
N GLN A 82 -2.48 4.87 -16.80
CA GLN A 82 -2.44 6.27 -16.39
C GLN A 82 -1.62 6.52 -15.12
N ASP A 83 -1.38 7.79 -14.85
CA ASP A 83 -0.81 8.23 -13.57
C ASP A 83 -1.79 7.92 -12.42
N VAL A 84 -1.30 7.16 -11.43
CA VAL A 84 -2.06 6.78 -10.23
C VAL A 84 -2.54 8.01 -9.45
N GLY A 85 -1.81 9.13 -9.48
CA GLY A 85 -2.22 10.38 -8.83
C GLY A 85 -3.52 10.98 -9.40
N LYS A 86 -3.97 10.49 -10.56
CA LYS A 86 -5.16 10.98 -11.28
C LYS A 86 -6.38 10.06 -11.15
N ILE A 87 -6.33 9.00 -10.33
CA ILE A 87 -7.51 8.15 -10.13
C ILE A 87 -8.66 8.96 -9.53
N GLU A 88 -9.87 8.66 -9.98
CA GLU A 88 -11.10 9.31 -9.51
C GLU A 88 -11.81 8.40 -8.52
N ILE A 89 -11.96 8.89 -7.30
CA ILE A 89 -12.63 8.19 -6.21
C ILE A 89 -14.14 8.36 -6.36
N ALA A 90 -14.84 7.23 -6.51
CA ALA A 90 -16.29 7.23 -6.68
C ALA A 90 -17.04 7.69 -5.42
N GLN A 91 -18.09 8.49 -5.60
CA GLN A 91 -18.94 8.93 -4.51
C GLN A 91 -19.73 7.75 -3.89
N SER A 92 -19.90 7.76 -2.57
CA SER A 92 -20.78 6.82 -1.83
C SER A 92 -20.50 5.33 -2.05
N LYS A 93 -19.27 4.98 -2.46
CA LYS A 93 -18.82 3.60 -2.63
C LYS A 93 -17.72 3.28 -1.64
N SER A 94 -17.74 2.06 -1.09
CA SER A 94 -16.65 1.53 -0.28
C SER A 94 -15.46 1.19 -1.18
N GLN A 95 -14.29 1.78 -0.90
CA GLN A 95 -13.13 1.66 -1.77
C GLN A 95 -11.86 1.35 -1.01
N VAL A 96 -11.02 0.51 -1.61
CA VAL A 96 -9.65 0.25 -1.15
C VAL A 96 -8.70 0.67 -2.25
N VAL A 97 -7.75 1.54 -1.93
CA VAL A 97 -6.66 1.93 -2.81
C VAL A 97 -5.38 1.26 -2.31
N VAL A 98 -4.85 0.32 -3.08
CA VAL A 98 -3.59 -0.35 -2.79
C VAL A 98 -2.49 0.32 -3.60
N ILE A 99 -1.45 0.84 -2.93
CA ILE A 99 -0.23 1.33 -3.59
C ILE A 99 0.96 0.57 -3.00
N ALA A 100 1.56 -0.30 -3.80
CA ALA A 100 2.65 -1.16 -3.34
C ALA A 100 3.82 -1.17 -4.34
N GLY A 101 5.02 -1.45 -3.86
CA GLY A 101 6.18 -1.68 -4.74
C GLY A 101 6.89 -0.42 -5.26
N VAL A 102 6.45 0.78 -4.86
CA VAL A 102 7.10 2.06 -5.17
C VAL A 102 7.83 2.66 -3.96
N GLY A 103 8.74 3.61 -4.18
CA GLY A 103 9.47 4.29 -3.10
C GLY A 103 8.54 5.17 -2.25
N GLY A 104 8.83 5.31 -0.95
CA GLY A 104 7.94 6.03 -0.01
C GLY A 104 7.68 7.50 -0.35
N GLU A 105 8.62 8.18 -1.02
CA GLU A 105 8.40 9.55 -1.48
C GLU A 105 7.39 9.63 -2.64
N LEU A 106 7.55 8.77 -3.65
CA LEU A 106 6.57 8.65 -4.74
C LEU A 106 5.21 8.20 -4.21
N LEU A 107 5.19 7.25 -3.28
CA LEU A 107 3.95 6.80 -2.67
C LEU A 107 3.24 7.96 -1.97
N LEU A 108 3.95 8.76 -1.18
CA LEU A 108 3.38 9.94 -0.51
C LEU A 108 2.84 10.94 -1.54
N SER A 109 3.58 11.23 -2.62
CA SER A 109 3.10 12.15 -3.65
C SER A 109 1.85 11.64 -4.36
N LEU A 110 1.75 10.33 -4.63
CA LEU A 110 0.56 9.73 -5.22
C LEU A 110 -0.65 9.88 -4.29
N VAL A 111 -0.50 9.57 -3.00
CA VAL A 111 -1.57 9.77 -2.00
C VAL A 111 -1.98 11.25 -1.92
N GLN A 112 -1.02 12.17 -1.92
CA GLN A 112 -1.29 13.62 -1.94
C GLN A 112 -2.10 14.04 -3.16
N GLN A 113 -1.72 13.58 -4.35
CA GLN A 113 -2.41 13.88 -5.59
C GLN A 113 -3.83 13.30 -5.61
N ILE A 114 -4.00 12.05 -5.17
CA ILE A 114 -5.32 11.42 -5.05
C ILE A 114 -6.22 12.25 -4.13
N ILE A 115 -5.71 12.66 -2.97
CA ILE A 115 -6.48 13.51 -2.03
C ILE A 115 -6.81 14.87 -2.66
N ALA A 116 -5.84 15.53 -3.30
CA ALA A 116 -6.02 16.86 -3.87
C ALA A 116 -6.99 16.88 -5.08
N ASN A 117 -7.04 15.80 -5.84
CA ASN A 117 -7.85 15.69 -7.05
C ASN A 117 -9.28 15.18 -6.80
N ASN A 118 -9.62 14.81 -5.56
CA ASN A 118 -10.91 14.22 -5.23
C ASN A 118 -11.63 15.03 -4.14
N ALA A 119 -12.96 15.06 -4.20
CA ALA A 119 -13.76 15.73 -3.19
C ALA A 119 -13.61 15.03 -1.82
N VAL A 120 -13.50 15.82 -0.75
CA VAL A 120 -13.30 15.32 0.62
C VAL A 120 -14.35 14.28 1.00
N ASP A 121 -15.62 14.51 0.64
CA ASP A 121 -16.72 13.60 0.94
C ASP A 121 -16.57 12.22 0.28
N HIS A 122 -15.86 12.12 -0.85
CA HIS A 122 -15.58 10.84 -1.51
C HIS A 122 -14.52 10.04 -0.76
N LEU A 123 -13.53 10.74 -0.18
CA LEU A 123 -12.39 10.15 0.52
C LEU A 123 -12.77 9.50 1.86
N ASN A 124 -13.91 9.89 2.45
CA ASN A 124 -14.40 9.32 3.70
C ASN A 124 -14.64 7.81 3.60
N ASN A 125 -14.97 7.25 2.42
CA ASN A 125 -15.20 5.81 2.28
C ASN A 125 -14.00 5.06 1.68
N VAL A 126 -12.81 5.65 1.76
CA VAL A 126 -11.58 5.09 1.20
C VAL A 126 -10.64 4.60 2.29
N ARG A 127 -10.17 3.36 2.14
CA ARG A 127 -9.01 2.82 2.86
C ARG A 127 -7.82 2.82 1.92
N PHE A 128 -6.66 3.27 2.40
CA PHE A 128 -5.40 3.14 1.69
C PHE A 128 -4.58 2.01 2.31
N ILE A 129 -4.14 1.04 1.50
CA ILE A 129 -3.18 0.01 1.90
C ILE A 129 -1.87 0.28 1.17
N LEU A 130 -0.85 0.65 1.93
CA LEU A 130 0.39 1.22 1.43
C LEU A 130 1.55 0.29 1.77
N CYS A 131 2.35 -0.07 0.76
CA CYS A 131 3.52 -0.93 0.95
C CYS A 131 4.74 -0.36 0.20
N PRO A 132 5.41 0.65 0.77
CA PRO A 132 6.58 1.26 0.14
C PRO A 132 7.77 0.28 0.13
N VAL A 133 8.67 0.43 -0.84
CA VAL A 133 9.93 -0.35 -0.83
C VAL A 133 10.96 0.22 0.14
N HIS A 134 11.01 1.55 0.31
CA HIS A 134 11.97 2.28 1.15
C HIS A 134 11.37 3.61 1.65
N HIS A 135 12.09 4.32 2.53
CA HIS A 135 11.77 5.66 3.05
C HIS A 135 10.46 5.76 3.86
N THR A 136 10.13 4.72 4.63
CA THR A 136 8.87 4.64 5.38
C THR A 136 8.72 5.71 6.46
N TYR A 137 9.80 6.15 7.11
CA TYR A 137 9.75 7.21 8.11
C TYR A 137 9.15 8.51 7.56
N LYS A 138 9.64 8.98 6.40
CA LYS A 138 9.14 10.20 5.74
C LYS A 138 7.71 10.03 5.26
N LEU A 139 7.37 8.84 4.74
CA LEU A 139 6.00 8.50 4.37
C LEU A 139 5.05 8.64 5.58
N ARG A 140 5.37 8.00 6.72
CA ARG A 140 4.54 8.04 7.94
C ARG A 140 4.31 9.46 8.45
N VAL A 141 5.36 10.30 8.46
CA VAL A 141 5.25 11.73 8.79
C VAL A 141 4.28 12.43 7.84
N GLY A 142 4.42 12.20 6.53
CA GLY A 142 3.57 12.81 5.51
C GLY A 142 2.11 12.37 5.64
N LEU A 143 1.82 11.07 5.82
CA LEU A 143 0.47 10.56 6.01
C LEU A 143 -0.21 11.22 7.22
N LYS A 144 0.51 11.37 8.35
CA LYS A 144 0.01 12.09 9.52
C LYS A 144 -0.32 13.55 9.20
N GLN A 145 0.53 14.25 8.44
CA GLN A 145 0.31 15.64 8.04
C GLN A 145 -0.89 15.82 7.10
N LEU A 146 -1.25 14.78 6.34
CA LEU A 146 -2.44 14.76 5.49
C LEU A 146 -3.74 14.53 6.27
N GLY A 147 -3.67 14.31 7.59
CA GLY A 147 -4.85 14.07 8.42
C GLY A 147 -5.39 12.63 8.35
N LEU A 148 -4.62 11.70 7.78
CA LEU A 148 -4.96 10.28 7.81
C LEU A 148 -4.69 9.70 9.20
N GLY A 149 -5.54 8.78 9.64
CA GLY A 149 -5.31 7.97 10.83
C GLY A 149 -4.98 6.51 10.52
N LEU A 150 -4.32 5.85 11.46
CA LEU A 150 -3.87 4.46 11.35
C LEU A 150 -5.02 3.46 11.58
N ILE A 151 -5.22 2.53 10.65
CA ILE A 151 -6.09 1.37 10.88
C ILE A 151 -5.25 0.20 11.38
N SER A 152 -4.23 -0.19 10.63
CA SER A 152 -3.35 -1.31 10.94
C SER A 152 -1.96 -1.12 10.36
N GLU A 153 -0.98 -1.86 10.90
CA GLU A 153 0.39 -1.89 10.40
C GLU A 153 1.04 -3.23 10.74
N GLN A 154 1.90 -3.71 9.86
CA GLN A 154 2.65 -4.95 10.06
C GLN A 154 3.98 -4.93 9.31
N ILE A 155 4.97 -5.63 9.85
CA ILE A 155 6.24 -5.91 9.19
C ILE A 155 6.11 -7.23 8.43
N VAL A 156 6.59 -7.26 7.18
CA VAL A 156 6.60 -8.46 6.34
C VAL A 156 8.01 -8.71 5.83
N TYR A 157 8.54 -9.90 6.11
CA TYR A 157 9.79 -10.38 5.53
C TYR A 157 9.51 -11.26 4.30
N ASP A 158 9.88 -10.77 3.11
CA ASP A 158 9.68 -11.45 1.83
C ASP A 158 10.91 -11.30 0.94
N ASN A 159 11.35 -12.39 0.31
CA ASN A 159 12.52 -12.41 -0.59
C ASN A 159 13.75 -11.65 -0.06
N LYS A 160 14.13 -11.91 1.20
CA LYS A 160 15.27 -11.30 1.89
C LYS A 160 15.16 -9.78 2.12
N ARG A 161 13.95 -9.21 2.00
CA ARG A 161 13.66 -7.80 2.22
C ARG A 161 12.55 -7.65 3.25
N PHE A 162 12.66 -6.60 4.05
CA PHE A 162 11.60 -6.18 4.96
C PHE A 162 10.72 -5.12 4.28
N TYR A 163 9.43 -5.23 4.51
CA TYR A 163 8.43 -4.28 4.08
C TYR A 163 7.56 -3.91 5.27
N GLU A 164 7.03 -2.70 5.25
CA GLU A 164 5.90 -2.32 6.08
C GLU A 164 4.66 -2.33 5.21
N VAL A 165 3.58 -2.93 5.71
CA VAL A 165 2.23 -2.75 5.15
C VAL A 165 1.49 -1.84 6.12
N ILE A 166 1.08 -0.68 5.64
CA ILE A 166 0.46 0.38 6.44
C ILE A 166 -0.94 0.62 5.89
N GLU A 167 -1.93 0.54 6.75
CA GLU A 167 -3.32 0.78 6.39
C GLU A 167 -3.82 2.05 7.08
N VAL A 168 -4.37 2.98 6.30
CA VAL A 168 -4.82 4.29 6.79
C VAL A 168 -6.15 4.71 6.15
N SER A 169 -6.88 5.59 6.84
CA SER A 169 -8.08 6.25 6.29
C SER A 169 -8.37 7.57 7.01
N PHE A 170 -9.31 8.35 6.49
CA PHE A 170 -9.84 9.54 7.15
C PHE A 170 -10.88 9.23 8.24
N ASN A 171 -11.38 7.99 8.32
CA ASN A 171 -12.44 7.58 9.27
C ASN A 171 -11.92 7.16 10.65
N THR A 172 -10.62 7.31 10.90
CA THR A 172 -10.01 7.00 12.18
C THR A 172 -9.08 8.13 12.59
N ASN A 173 -9.02 8.41 13.88
CA ASN A 173 -8.13 9.39 14.48
C ASN A 173 -6.94 8.74 15.19
N ASN A 174 -6.73 7.44 15.00
CA ASN A 174 -5.59 6.73 15.57
C ASN A 174 -4.28 7.34 15.07
N GLU A 175 -3.34 7.58 15.98
CA GLU A 175 -2.08 8.20 15.64
C GLU A 175 -1.21 7.33 14.72
N ILE A 176 -0.67 7.95 13.67
CA ILE A 176 0.40 7.37 12.85
C ILE A 176 1.75 7.73 13.49
N SER A 177 2.38 6.75 14.13
CA SER A 177 3.78 6.86 14.58
C SER A 177 4.73 6.96 13.38
N ARG A 178 5.82 7.73 13.54
CA ARG A 178 6.88 7.88 12.52
C ARG A 178 7.72 6.62 12.31
N THR A 179 7.79 5.77 13.33
CA THR A 179 8.60 4.55 13.36
C THR A 179 7.76 3.27 13.40
N GLY A 180 6.43 3.40 13.29
CA GLY A 180 5.51 2.32 13.64
C GLY A 180 5.35 2.15 15.14
N ASN A 181 4.26 1.54 15.56
CA ASN A 181 3.95 1.29 16.97
C ASN A 181 3.56 -0.18 17.16
N LYS A 182 2.36 -0.58 16.72
CA LYS A 182 1.81 -1.92 16.98
C LYS A 182 2.38 -3.03 16.13
N MET A 183 3.20 -2.69 15.12
CA MET A 183 3.81 -3.67 14.21
C MET A 183 5.03 -4.38 14.81
N TRP A 184 5.62 -3.83 15.88
CA TRP A 184 6.86 -4.36 16.45
C TRP A 184 6.58 -5.52 17.40
N ASP A 185 7.50 -6.48 17.37
CA ASP A 185 7.57 -7.60 18.32
C ASP A 185 9.06 -7.81 18.57
N PHE A 186 9.57 -7.27 19.67
CA PHE A 186 11.00 -7.32 19.98
C PHE A 186 11.47 -8.69 20.49
N ALA A 187 10.56 -9.65 20.73
CA ALA A 187 10.93 -11.05 20.88
C ALA A 187 11.25 -11.70 19.53
N SER A 188 10.75 -11.15 18.41
CA SER A 188 11.04 -11.62 17.06
C SER A 188 12.42 -11.17 16.59
N THR A 189 13.28 -12.15 16.27
CA THR A 189 14.60 -11.89 15.68
C THR A 189 14.48 -11.12 14.35
N GLU A 190 13.44 -11.37 13.56
CA GLU A 190 13.20 -10.67 12.29
C GLU A 190 12.97 -9.17 12.51
N HIS A 191 12.21 -8.79 13.53
CA HIS A 191 11.91 -7.39 13.82
C HIS A 191 13.12 -6.66 14.39
N THR A 192 13.88 -7.28 15.29
CA THR A 192 15.15 -6.72 15.77
C THR A 192 16.16 -6.55 14.63
N MET A 193 16.21 -7.50 13.68
CA MET A 193 17.03 -7.39 12.48
C MET A 193 16.59 -6.22 11.59
N TYR A 194 15.28 -6.05 11.38
CA TYR A 194 14.74 -4.95 10.59
C TYR A 194 15.08 -3.58 11.20
N GLN A 195 14.86 -3.40 12.50
CA GLN A 195 15.21 -2.18 13.23
C GLN A 195 16.71 -1.86 13.07
N ARG A 196 17.58 -2.85 13.24
CA ARG A 196 19.03 -2.68 13.04
C ARG A 196 19.37 -2.30 11.60
N GLN A 197 18.69 -2.87 10.61
CA GLN A 197 18.88 -2.49 9.20
C GLN A 197 18.49 -1.04 8.94
N LEU A 198 17.36 -0.57 9.51
CA LEU A 198 16.94 0.82 9.41
C LEU A 198 17.96 1.77 10.05
N ILE A 199 18.37 1.51 11.30
CA ILE A 199 19.38 2.31 12.00
C ILE A 199 20.70 2.35 11.22
N ASN A 200 21.17 1.21 10.70
CA ASN A 200 22.39 1.16 9.89
C ASN A 200 22.26 1.93 8.58
N HIS A 201 21.10 1.87 7.93
CA HIS A 201 20.81 2.63 6.73
C HIS A 201 20.88 4.14 7.02
N TYR A 202 20.19 4.62 8.05
CA TYR A 202 20.16 6.05 8.37
C TYR A 202 21.50 6.58 8.89
N ASN A 203 22.30 5.76 9.59
CA ASN A 203 23.68 6.13 9.94
C ASN A 203 24.52 6.45 8.69
N LYS A 204 24.38 5.67 7.61
CA LYS A 204 25.07 5.94 6.34
C LYS A 204 24.59 7.22 5.65
N MET A 205 23.40 7.72 6.01
CA MET A 205 22.81 8.93 5.43
C MET A 205 23.12 10.20 6.22
N LEU A 206 23.80 10.11 7.38
CA LEU A 206 24.15 11.27 8.21
C LEU A 206 24.95 12.35 7.46
N ASN A 207 25.72 11.99 6.43
CA ASN A 207 26.47 12.95 5.62
C ASN A 207 25.59 13.81 4.69
N LYS A 208 24.34 13.41 4.44
CA LYS A 208 23.39 14.16 3.59
C LYS A 208 22.64 15.24 4.37
N ASP A 209 22.17 14.90 5.56
CA ASP A 209 21.46 15.81 6.47
C ASP A 209 21.58 15.32 7.91
N LYS A 210 22.67 15.74 8.57
CA LYS A 210 23.02 15.21 9.90
C LYS A 210 21.91 15.46 10.94
N PRO A 211 21.35 16.68 11.11
CA PRO A 211 20.30 16.92 12.09
C PRO A 211 19.06 16.05 11.86
N TYR A 212 18.61 15.93 10.60
CA TYR A 212 17.43 15.12 10.27
C TYR A 212 17.66 13.65 10.56
N TYR A 213 18.72 13.04 10.00
CA TYR A 213 18.95 11.61 10.15
C TYR A 213 19.35 11.21 11.57
N GLN A 214 20.02 12.09 12.33
CA GLN A 214 20.28 11.84 13.74
C GLN A 214 18.97 11.69 14.52
N LYS A 215 17.98 12.55 14.24
CA LYS A 215 16.65 12.41 14.84
C LYS A 215 15.98 11.10 14.46
N VAL A 216 16.01 10.72 13.17
CA VAL A 216 15.42 9.45 12.71
C VAL A 216 16.04 8.26 13.43
N ILE A 217 17.37 8.25 13.59
CA ILE A 217 18.09 7.18 14.30
C ILE A 217 17.64 7.10 15.76
N THR A 218 17.58 8.24 16.46
CA THR A 218 17.13 8.30 17.86
C THR A 218 15.70 7.78 18.02
N ASP A 219 14.77 8.25 17.17
CA ASP A 219 13.37 7.80 17.22
C ASP A 219 13.25 6.27 17.04
N TYR A 220 14.10 5.63 16.23
CA TYR A 220 14.12 4.17 16.08
C TYR A 220 14.81 3.45 17.25
N GLN A 221 15.80 4.05 17.89
CA GLN A 221 16.48 3.47 19.05
C GLN A 221 15.55 3.42 20.28
N GLU A 222 14.71 4.43 20.46
CA GLU A 222 13.77 4.54 21.58
C GLU A 222 12.69 3.43 21.58
N LEU A 223 12.46 2.75 20.44
CA LEU A 223 11.49 1.66 20.34
C LEU A 223 11.80 0.47 21.26
N THR A 224 13.08 0.22 21.57
CA THR A 224 13.50 -0.89 22.46
C THR A 224 13.56 -0.48 23.92
N ASP A 225 13.50 0.81 24.21
CA ASP A 225 13.59 1.38 25.56
C ASP A 225 12.19 1.64 26.17
N SER A 226 11.12 1.29 25.44
CA SER A 226 9.71 1.56 25.76
C SER A 226 8.95 0.33 26.29
#